data_AF-A0A517TLK5-F1
#
_entry.id   AF-A0A517TLK5-F1
#
_cell.length_a   1.000
_cell.length_b   1.000
_cell.length_c   1.000
_cell.angle_alpha   90.00
_cell.angle_beta   90.00
_cell.angle_gamma   90.00
#
_symmetry.space_group_name_H-M   'P 1'
#
loop_
_entity.id
_entity.type
_entity.pdbx_description
1 polymer ?
#
loop_
_entity_poly.entity_id
_entity_poly.type
_entity_poly.pdbx_seq_one_letter_code
_entity_poly.pdbx_strand_id
1 'polypeptide(L)'
;MRPITTTYTDPLDLVWLHAAERMGMRVERSAEVNASWDGAGVLTIGTPETLDPDDCLAQMILHEACHALVEGPESLGKLDWGLRNEPDAAVHEHAALRLQAALADRHGLRAFFASTTVFRAYYDTLPAEPLTPSPLDGDDDPAIPMARAAWQRTHAGAWAEPLEEALARTAQIAAALRGVACEDSLWSLPAAP
;
A
#
# COMPACT_ATOMS: atom_id res chain seq x y z
N MET A 1 9.31 -5.79 42.05
CA MET A 1 9.23 -5.85 40.58
C MET A 1 8.11 -4.92 40.14
N ARG A 2 8.35 -3.97 39.24
CA ARG A 2 7.29 -3.08 38.73
C ARG A 2 6.42 -3.86 37.74
N PRO A 3 5.08 -3.83 37.82
CA PRO A 3 4.22 -4.53 36.87
C PRO A 3 4.33 -3.90 35.48
N ILE A 4 4.28 -4.74 34.44
CA ILE A 4 4.20 -4.30 33.05
C ILE A 4 2.74 -3.94 32.77
N THR A 5 2.48 -2.66 32.46
CA THR A 5 1.14 -2.13 32.17
C THR A 5 0.98 -1.65 30.74
N THR A 6 2.07 -1.62 29.97
CA THR A 6 2.12 -1.06 28.62
C THR A 6 3.21 -1.77 27.84
N THR A 7 2.92 -2.06 26.57
CA THR A 7 3.87 -2.61 25.60
C THR A 7 4.22 -1.56 24.57
N TYR A 8 5.45 -1.58 24.07
CA TYR A 8 5.82 -0.77 22.91
C TYR A 8 5.17 -1.37 21.65
N THR A 9 4.71 -0.49 20.76
CA THR A 9 4.20 -0.83 19.44
C THR A 9 4.84 0.13 18.45
N ASP A 10 5.15 -0.34 17.25
CA ASP A 10 5.67 0.51 16.19
C ASP A 10 4.67 1.65 15.88
N PRO A 11 5.11 2.93 15.91
CA PRO A 11 4.23 4.06 15.60
C PRO A 11 3.59 3.99 14.21
N LEU A 12 4.29 3.45 13.22
CA LEU A 12 3.76 3.30 11.87
C LEU A 12 2.67 2.22 11.82
N ASP A 13 2.86 1.11 12.53
CA ASP A 13 1.83 0.08 12.67
C ASP A 13 0.55 0.66 13.30
N LEU A 14 0.68 1.49 14.35
CA LEU A 14 -0.47 2.16 14.97
C LEU A 14 -1.23 3.04 13.97
N VAL A 15 -0.53 3.78 13.11
CA VAL A 15 -1.13 4.63 12.08
C VAL A 15 -1.93 3.79 11.08
N TRP A 16 -1.33 2.74 10.54
CA TRP A 16 -1.93 1.98 9.45
C TRP A 16 -2.98 0.98 9.93
N LEU A 17 -2.85 0.41 11.13
CA LEU A 17 -3.92 -0.38 11.75
C LEU A 17 -5.15 0.48 12.05
N HIS A 18 -4.97 1.72 12.52
CA HIS A 18 -6.08 2.65 12.72
C HIS A 18 -6.76 3.04 11.40
N ALA A 19 -5.97 3.28 10.35
CA ALA A 19 -6.50 3.57 9.03
C ALA A 19 -7.27 2.38 8.45
N ALA A 20 -6.73 1.16 8.57
CA ALA A 20 -7.39 -0.08 8.16
C ALA A 20 -8.74 -0.26 8.86
N GLU A 21 -8.79 -0.09 10.19
CA GLU A 21 -10.02 -0.19 10.97
C GLU A 21 -11.08 0.82 10.48
N ARG A 22 -10.68 2.08 10.23
CA ARG A 22 -11.57 3.11 9.68
C ARG A 22 -12.04 2.82 8.26
N MET A 23 -11.27 2.07 7.49
CA MET A 23 -11.65 1.56 6.17
C MET A 23 -12.53 0.30 6.24
N GLY A 24 -12.78 -0.23 7.45
CA GLY A 24 -13.60 -1.44 7.67
C GLY A 24 -12.80 -2.74 7.56
N MET A 25 -11.47 -2.67 7.65
CA MET A 25 -10.56 -3.81 7.58
C MET A 25 -9.99 -4.12 8.96
N ARG A 26 -10.26 -5.32 9.46
CA ARG A 26 -9.60 -5.88 10.62
C ARG A 26 -8.36 -6.63 10.16
N VAL A 27 -7.19 -6.16 10.54
CA VAL A 27 -5.93 -6.76 10.13
C VAL A 27 -5.56 -7.92 11.06
N GLU A 28 -5.26 -9.08 10.48
CA GLU A 28 -4.69 -10.24 11.17
C GLU A 28 -3.31 -10.59 10.60
N ARG A 29 -2.47 -11.24 11.42
CA ARG A 29 -1.12 -11.66 11.03
C ARG A 29 -1.06 -13.18 10.96
N SER A 30 -0.58 -13.74 9.86
CA SER A 30 -0.47 -15.18 9.65
C SER A 30 0.78 -15.54 8.88
N ALA A 31 1.40 -16.69 9.15
CA ALA A 31 2.54 -17.19 8.39
C ALA A 31 2.12 -17.99 7.14
N GLU A 32 0.81 -18.11 6.87
CA GLU A 32 0.26 -18.98 5.82
C GLU A 32 -0.04 -18.25 4.49
N VAL A 33 -0.04 -16.92 4.50
CA VAL A 33 -0.38 -16.09 3.33
C VAL A 33 0.56 -14.88 3.26
N ASN A 34 0.76 -14.33 2.05
CA ASN A 34 1.42 -13.04 1.89
C ASN A 34 0.44 -11.90 2.24
N ALA A 35 -0.69 -11.84 1.52
CA ALA A 35 -1.86 -11.09 1.88
C ALA A 35 -3.11 -11.84 1.40
N SER A 36 -4.22 -11.73 2.12
CA SER A 36 -5.50 -12.28 1.70
C SER A 36 -6.67 -11.53 2.34
N TRP A 37 -7.67 -11.23 1.52
CA TRP A 37 -8.92 -10.61 1.94
C TRP A 37 -10.04 -11.64 1.96
N ASP A 38 -10.76 -11.73 3.07
CA ASP A 38 -11.78 -12.77 3.25
C ASP A 38 -13.14 -12.47 2.60
N GLY A 39 -13.33 -11.27 2.05
CA GLY A 39 -14.64 -10.82 1.53
C GLY A 39 -15.62 -10.35 2.62
N ALA A 40 -15.20 -10.30 3.89
CA ALA A 40 -16.08 -10.15 5.05
C ALA A 40 -15.50 -9.28 6.18
N GLY A 41 -14.41 -8.56 5.95
CA GLY A 41 -13.87 -7.59 6.91
C GLY A 41 -12.48 -7.93 7.44
N VAL A 42 -11.88 -9.05 7.05
CA VAL A 42 -10.56 -9.48 7.55
C VAL A 42 -9.53 -9.41 6.44
N LEU A 43 -8.50 -8.60 6.68
CA LEU A 43 -7.29 -8.57 5.87
C LEU A 43 -6.18 -9.33 6.60
N THR A 44 -5.84 -10.52 6.12
CA THR A 44 -4.75 -11.31 6.68
C THR A 44 -3.46 -10.96 5.95
N ILE A 45 -2.40 -10.62 6.69
CA ILE A 45 -1.09 -10.26 6.12
C ILE A 45 -0.01 -11.15 6.75
N GLY A 46 0.98 -11.54 5.94
CA GLY A 46 2.15 -12.33 6.31
C GLY A 46 2.83 -11.84 7.60
N THR A 47 3.28 -12.74 8.48
CA THR A 47 4.14 -12.33 9.59
C THR A 47 5.50 -11.83 9.07
N PRO A 48 6.25 -11.01 9.83
CA PRO A 48 7.53 -10.46 9.35
C PRO A 48 8.53 -11.50 8.84
N GLU A 49 8.48 -12.73 9.37
CA GLU A 49 9.36 -13.83 8.97
C GLU A 49 9.03 -14.41 7.59
N THR A 50 7.86 -14.06 7.03
CA THR A 50 7.33 -14.55 5.75
C THR A 50 7.32 -13.50 4.65
N LEU A 51 7.59 -12.23 4.99
CA LEU A 51 7.65 -11.12 4.06
C LEU A 51 9.09 -10.81 3.65
N ASP A 52 9.28 -10.03 2.58
CA ASP A 52 10.61 -9.60 2.19
C ASP A 52 11.22 -8.68 3.27
N PRO A 53 12.55 -8.62 3.45
CA PRO A 53 13.17 -7.84 4.53
C PRO A 53 12.88 -6.34 4.50
N ASP A 54 12.46 -5.82 3.34
CA ASP A 54 12.06 -4.44 3.12
C ASP A 54 10.54 -4.25 3.00
N ASP A 55 9.75 -5.25 3.44
CA ASP A 55 8.32 -5.12 3.69
C ASP A 55 8.03 -4.64 5.12
N CYS A 56 7.05 -3.75 5.24
CA CYS A 56 6.42 -3.41 6.49
C CYS A 56 4.89 -3.50 6.41
N LEU A 57 4.23 -3.52 7.57
CA LEU A 57 2.78 -3.63 7.65
C LEU A 57 2.07 -2.49 6.90
N ALA A 58 2.63 -1.29 6.91
CA ALA A 58 2.09 -0.14 6.20
C ALA A 58 2.10 -0.32 4.67
N GLN A 59 3.20 -0.83 4.11
CA GLN A 59 3.29 -1.16 2.67
C GLN A 59 2.19 -2.15 2.28
N MET A 60 2.04 -3.21 3.07
CA MET A 60 1.04 -4.25 2.81
C MET A 60 -0.40 -3.71 2.90
N ILE A 61 -0.72 -2.92 3.92
CA ILE A 61 -2.08 -2.33 4.04
C ILE A 61 -2.37 -1.35 2.91
N LEU A 62 -1.41 -0.49 2.54
CA LEU A 62 -1.59 0.43 1.42
C LEU A 62 -1.82 -0.31 0.11
N HIS A 63 -1.04 -1.35 -0.15
CA HIS A 63 -1.13 -2.16 -1.35
C HIS A 63 -2.50 -2.83 -1.50
N GLU A 64 -2.97 -3.47 -0.43
CA GLU A 64 -4.27 -4.13 -0.39
C GLU A 64 -5.43 -3.13 -0.50
N ALA A 65 -5.29 -1.94 0.09
CA ALA A 65 -6.25 -0.87 -0.12
C ALA A 65 -6.28 -0.41 -1.59
N CYS A 66 -5.12 -0.37 -2.27
CA CYS A 66 -5.05 -0.06 -3.69
C CYS A 66 -5.75 -1.11 -4.54
N HIS A 67 -5.61 -2.41 -4.24
CA HIS A 67 -6.40 -3.46 -4.90
C HIS A 67 -7.90 -3.22 -4.75
N ALA A 68 -8.39 -3.07 -3.52
CA ALA A 68 -9.81 -2.84 -3.27
C ALA A 68 -10.34 -1.59 -4.02
N LEU A 69 -9.55 -0.52 -4.07
CA LEU A 69 -9.87 0.71 -4.79
C LEU A 69 -9.87 0.52 -6.31
N VAL A 70 -8.98 -0.30 -6.86
CA VAL A 70 -8.91 -0.62 -8.30
C VAL A 70 -10.12 -1.47 -8.71
N GLU A 71 -10.37 -2.56 -7.99
CA GLU A 71 -11.49 -3.46 -8.25
C GLU A 71 -12.86 -2.79 -7.99
N GLY A 72 -12.87 -1.77 -7.11
CA GLY A 72 -14.05 -0.98 -6.78
C GLY A 72 -14.97 -1.63 -5.74
N PRO A 73 -16.07 -0.95 -5.34
CA PRO A 73 -16.84 -1.31 -4.14
C PRO A 73 -17.45 -2.72 -4.13
N GLU A 74 -17.76 -3.29 -5.30
CA GLU A 74 -18.30 -4.64 -5.40
C GLU A 74 -17.28 -5.73 -5.03
N SER A 75 -15.98 -5.40 -5.02
CA SER A 75 -14.91 -6.32 -4.65
C SER A 75 -14.87 -6.62 -3.15
N LEU A 76 -15.39 -5.71 -2.32
CA LEU A 76 -15.31 -5.82 -0.85
C LEU A 76 -16.00 -7.08 -0.32
N GLY A 77 -17.00 -7.59 -1.04
CA GLY A 77 -17.71 -8.83 -0.71
C GLY A 77 -17.13 -10.11 -1.33
N LYS A 78 -15.97 -10.03 -2.00
CA LYS A 78 -15.35 -11.13 -2.74
C LYS A 78 -14.02 -11.52 -2.09
N LEU A 79 -13.71 -12.82 -2.07
CA LEU A 79 -12.40 -13.32 -1.63
C LEU A 79 -11.29 -12.71 -2.50
N ASP A 80 -10.23 -12.21 -1.87
CA ASP A 80 -9.07 -11.58 -2.51
C ASP A 80 -9.48 -10.54 -3.57
N TRP A 81 -10.48 -9.72 -3.23
CA TRP A 81 -11.06 -8.67 -4.09
C TRP A 81 -11.71 -9.20 -5.39
N GLY A 82 -11.82 -10.52 -5.54
CA GLY A 82 -12.27 -11.18 -6.76
C GLY A 82 -11.13 -11.63 -7.69
N LEU A 83 -9.87 -11.40 -7.34
CA LEU A 83 -8.71 -11.60 -8.23
C LEU A 83 -8.23 -13.04 -8.36
N ARG A 84 -8.67 -13.97 -7.49
CA ARG A 84 -8.12 -15.34 -7.38
C ARG A 84 -8.14 -16.15 -8.69
N ASN A 85 -9.02 -15.83 -9.63
CA ASN A 85 -9.11 -16.52 -10.93
C ASN A 85 -9.10 -15.55 -12.12
N GLU A 86 -8.62 -14.32 -11.94
CA GLU A 86 -8.63 -13.36 -13.03
C GLU A 86 -7.52 -13.65 -14.04
N PRO A 87 -7.85 -13.88 -15.33
CA PRO A 87 -6.86 -14.22 -16.35
C PRO A 87 -5.87 -13.07 -16.60
N ASP A 88 -6.25 -11.84 -16.27
CA ASP A 88 -5.46 -10.63 -16.43
C ASP A 88 -4.95 -10.07 -15.09
N ALA A 89 -4.77 -10.92 -14.06
CA ALA A 89 -4.35 -10.49 -12.71
C ALA A 89 -3.11 -9.56 -12.69
N ALA A 90 -2.18 -9.71 -13.63
CA ALA A 90 -1.02 -8.83 -13.76
C ALA A 90 -1.40 -7.37 -14.11
N VAL A 91 -2.45 -7.15 -14.89
CA VAL A 91 -2.95 -5.80 -15.21
C VAL A 91 -3.54 -5.13 -13.97
N HIS A 92 -4.28 -5.90 -13.16
CA HIS A 92 -4.89 -5.42 -11.93
C HIS A 92 -3.80 -5.06 -10.89
N GLU A 93 -2.78 -5.90 -10.78
CA GLU A 93 -1.57 -5.61 -10.00
C GLU A 93 -0.89 -4.32 -10.46
N HIS A 94 -0.62 -4.18 -11.76
CA HIS A 94 -0.02 -2.98 -12.34
C HIS A 94 -0.84 -1.72 -12.06
N ALA A 95 -2.17 -1.82 -12.07
CA ALA A 95 -3.07 -0.72 -11.74
C ALA A 95 -2.98 -0.34 -10.25
N ALA A 96 -2.94 -1.32 -9.36
CA ALA A 96 -2.77 -1.11 -7.92
C ALA A 96 -1.42 -0.45 -7.62
N LEU A 97 -0.34 -0.90 -8.27
CA LEU A 97 1.00 -0.32 -8.15
C LEU A 97 1.08 1.11 -8.68
N ARG A 98 0.45 1.43 -9.81
CA ARG A 98 0.35 2.81 -10.32
C ARG A 98 -0.39 3.71 -9.34
N LEU A 99 -1.49 3.23 -8.76
CA LEU A 99 -2.23 3.98 -7.75
C LEU A 99 -1.40 4.20 -6.48
N GLN A 100 -0.73 3.16 -5.99
CA GLN A 100 0.15 3.20 -4.83
C GLN A 100 1.27 4.24 -5.01
N ALA A 101 1.94 4.23 -6.16
CA ALA A 101 2.93 5.24 -6.51
C ALA A 101 2.34 6.65 -6.51
N ALA A 102 1.19 6.85 -7.17
CA ALA A 102 0.55 8.16 -7.24
C ALA A 102 0.12 8.70 -5.86
N LEU A 103 -0.35 7.83 -4.96
CA LEU A 103 -0.69 8.19 -3.58
C LEU A 103 0.55 8.55 -2.76
N ALA A 104 1.60 7.74 -2.86
CA ALA A 104 2.86 7.93 -2.14
C ALA A 104 3.61 9.20 -2.61
N ASP A 105 3.56 9.50 -3.92
CA ASP A 105 4.18 10.68 -4.54
C ASP A 105 3.69 12.00 -3.91
N ARG A 106 2.41 12.07 -3.49
CA ARG A 106 1.83 13.26 -2.85
C ARG A 106 2.56 13.70 -1.58
N HIS A 107 3.26 12.77 -0.94
CA HIS A 107 3.96 12.97 0.33
C HIS A 107 5.47 12.69 0.21
N GLY A 108 5.99 12.48 -1.00
CA GLY A 108 7.39 12.13 -1.22
C GLY A 108 7.79 10.76 -0.65
N LEU A 109 6.83 9.83 -0.59
CA LEU A 109 6.99 8.50 0.03
C LEU A 109 7.13 7.37 -1.00
N ARG A 110 7.35 7.69 -2.29
CA ARG A 110 7.39 6.70 -3.38
C ARG A 110 8.36 5.55 -3.12
N ALA A 111 9.59 5.86 -2.72
CA ALA A 111 10.60 4.86 -2.42
C ALA A 111 10.26 4.05 -1.16
N PHE A 112 9.63 4.67 -0.16
CA PHE A 112 9.19 3.99 1.06
C PHE A 112 8.11 2.95 0.78
N PHE A 113 7.13 3.32 -0.05
CA PHE A 113 6.02 2.47 -0.44
C PHE A 113 6.28 1.73 -1.76
N ALA A 114 7.54 1.46 -2.12
CA ALA A 114 7.83 0.67 -3.31
C ALA A 114 7.38 -0.79 -3.14
N SER A 115 7.00 -1.43 -4.26
CA SER A 115 6.75 -2.87 -4.27
C SER A 115 8.04 -3.64 -4.04
N THR A 116 7.98 -4.64 -3.18
CA THR A 116 9.12 -5.47 -2.78
C THR A 116 9.25 -6.75 -3.59
N THR A 117 8.13 -7.20 -4.18
CA THR A 117 7.95 -8.49 -4.84
C THR A 117 8.55 -8.55 -6.27
N VAL A 118 8.18 -9.58 -7.04
CA VAL A 118 8.54 -9.70 -8.46
C VAL A 118 8.11 -8.50 -9.32
N PHE A 119 7.15 -7.70 -8.85
CA PHE A 119 6.69 -6.49 -9.54
C PHE A 119 7.51 -5.23 -9.21
N ARG A 120 8.57 -5.34 -8.39
CA ARG A 120 9.53 -4.25 -8.14
C ARG A 120 10.08 -3.65 -9.43
N ALA A 121 10.47 -4.52 -10.38
CA ALA A 121 11.00 -4.09 -11.66
C ALA A 121 9.99 -3.24 -12.46
N TYR A 122 8.69 -3.55 -12.37
CA TYR A 122 7.65 -2.73 -12.98
C TYR A 122 7.49 -1.39 -12.23
N TYR A 123 7.40 -1.43 -10.90
CA TYR A 123 7.24 -0.24 -10.06
C TYR A 123 8.37 0.78 -10.28
N ASP A 124 9.62 0.31 -10.37
CA ASP A 124 10.80 1.16 -10.58
C ASP A 124 10.83 1.83 -11.95
N THR A 125 10.11 1.28 -12.95
CA THR A 125 10.00 1.87 -14.29
C THR A 125 8.87 2.88 -14.43
N LEU A 126 8.00 3.00 -13.43
CA LEU A 126 6.86 3.92 -13.48
C LEU A 126 7.34 5.37 -13.66
N PRO A 127 6.65 6.17 -14.49
CA PRO A 127 7.01 7.58 -14.69
C PRO A 127 6.79 8.42 -13.42
N ALA A 128 7.29 9.65 -13.42
CA ALA A 128 7.04 10.62 -12.35
C ALA A 128 5.55 10.95 -12.15
N GLU A 129 4.74 10.77 -13.20
CA GLU A 129 3.28 10.86 -13.14
C GLU A 129 2.66 9.47 -13.40
N PRO A 130 2.52 8.60 -12.37
CA PRO A 130 2.21 7.17 -12.54
C PRO A 130 0.87 6.88 -13.24
N LEU A 131 -0.06 7.84 -13.19
CA LEU A 131 -1.39 7.76 -13.80
C LEU A 131 -1.42 8.26 -15.25
N THR A 132 -0.27 8.57 -15.84
CA THR A 132 -0.15 8.99 -17.24
C THR A 132 0.61 7.94 -18.06
N PRO A 133 0.27 7.80 -19.35
CA PRO A 133 1.06 6.98 -20.25
C PRO A 133 2.50 7.50 -20.36
N SER A 134 3.46 6.60 -20.19
CA SER A 134 4.87 6.76 -20.49
C SER A 134 5.18 6.26 -21.90
N PRO A 135 6.20 6.79 -22.59
CA PRO A 135 6.70 6.19 -23.84
C PRO A 135 7.22 4.75 -23.69
N LEU A 136 7.45 4.30 -22.45
CA LEU A 136 7.83 2.93 -22.12
C LEU A 136 6.61 2.02 -21.90
N ASP A 137 5.43 2.61 -21.72
CA ASP A 137 4.19 1.85 -21.69
C ASP A 137 3.89 1.38 -23.11
N GLY A 138 3.35 0.17 -23.27
CA GLY A 138 2.79 -0.23 -24.56
C GLY A 138 1.73 0.78 -25.00
N ASP A 139 1.46 0.87 -26.31
CA ASP A 139 0.55 1.88 -26.90
C ASP A 139 -0.86 1.92 -26.26
N ASP A 140 -1.24 0.95 -25.42
CA ASP A 140 -2.51 0.91 -24.67
C ASP A 140 -2.37 0.06 -23.37
N ASP A 141 -1.64 0.55 -22.35
CA ASP A 141 -1.57 -0.15 -21.05
C ASP A 141 -2.92 -0.11 -20.30
N PRO A 142 -3.64 -1.24 -20.16
CA PRO A 142 -4.97 -1.28 -19.53
C PRO A 142 -4.94 -0.95 -18.03
N ALA A 143 -3.78 -0.98 -17.38
CA ALA A 143 -3.65 -0.62 -15.98
C ALA A 143 -3.91 0.87 -15.72
N ILE A 144 -3.61 1.74 -16.70
CA ILE A 144 -3.75 3.20 -16.56
C ILE A 144 -5.21 3.63 -16.35
N PRO A 145 -6.18 3.26 -17.21
CA PRO A 145 -7.57 3.65 -16.99
C PRO A 145 -8.13 3.10 -15.67
N MET A 146 -7.73 1.89 -15.26
CA MET A 146 -8.11 1.30 -13.97
C MET A 146 -7.57 2.11 -12.79
N ALA A 147 -6.28 2.43 -12.80
CA ALA A 147 -5.64 3.26 -11.78
C ALA A 147 -6.25 4.67 -11.71
N ARG A 148 -6.62 5.27 -12.84
CA ARG A 148 -7.31 6.58 -12.89
C ARG A 148 -8.71 6.52 -12.28
N ALA A 149 -9.47 5.47 -12.55
CA ALA A 149 -10.78 5.28 -11.93
C ALA A 149 -10.65 5.10 -10.41
N ALA A 150 -9.65 4.33 -9.98
CA ALA A 150 -9.33 4.12 -8.58
C ALA A 150 -8.87 5.43 -7.88
N TRP A 151 -8.07 6.25 -8.54
CA TRP A 151 -7.68 7.58 -8.06
C TRP A 151 -8.88 8.48 -7.74
N GLN A 152 -9.92 8.46 -8.57
CA GLN A 152 -11.14 9.23 -8.25
C GLN A 152 -11.80 8.71 -6.96
N ARG A 153 -11.76 7.40 -6.72
CA ARG A 153 -12.30 6.78 -5.50
C ARG A 153 -11.48 7.14 -4.26
N THR A 154 -10.18 7.42 -4.37
CA THR A 154 -9.38 7.83 -3.21
C THR A 154 -9.75 9.21 -2.67
N HIS A 155 -10.46 10.01 -3.47
CA HIS A 155 -10.90 11.35 -3.10
C HIS A 155 -12.39 11.38 -2.71
N ALA A 156 -13.07 10.24 -2.72
CA ALA A 156 -14.49 10.13 -2.49
C ALA A 156 -14.80 8.98 -1.50
N GLY A 157 -15.90 9.10 -0.78
CA GLY A 157 -16.38 8.03 0.11
C GLY A 157 -15.58 7.87 1.40
N ALA A 158 -15.80 6.74 2.08
CA ALA A 158 -15.38 6.53 3.46
C ALA A 158 -13.86 6.34 3.64
N TRP A 159 -13.14 5.98 2.57
CA TRP A 159 -11.70 5.69 2.64
C TRP A 159 -10.80 6.91 2.41
N ALA A 160 -11.35 8.01 1.87
CA ALA A 160 -10.56 9.19 1.51
C ALA A 160 -9.82 9.80 2.71
N GLU A 161 -10.52 10.02 3.82
CA GLU A 161 -9.94 10.60 5.04
C GLU A 161 -8.92 9.68 5.72
N PRO A 162 -9.22 8.40 6.05
CA PRO A 162 -8.25 7.54 6.73
C PRO A 162 -6.99 7.28 5.88
N LEU A 163 -7.13 7.18 4.56
CA LEU A 163 -5.98 6.98 3.67
C LEU A 163 -5.07 8.22 3.62
N GLU A 164 -5.66 9.40 3.45
CA GLU A 164 -4.90 10.66 3.46
C GLU A 164 -4.19 10.86 4.79
N GLU A 165 -4.90 10.63 5.90
CA GLU A 165 -4.34 10.79 7.24
C GLU A 165 -3.18 9.82 7.49
N ALA A 166 -3.30 8.56 7.05
CA ALA A 166 -2.23 7.57 7.18
C ALA A 166 -0.97 7.97 6.41
N LEU A 167 -1.14 8.41 5.16
CA LEU A 167 -0.03 8.89 4.32
C LEU A 167 0.63 10.14 4.93
N ALA A 168 -0.16 11.12 5.37
CA ALA A 168 0.34 12.34 5.98
C ALA A 168 1.09 12.08 7.30
N ARG A 169 0.58 11.18 8.15
CA ARG A 169 1.27 10.77 9.39
C ARG A 169 2.54 9.99 9.09
N THR A 170 2.55 9.13 8.06
CA THR A 170 3.76 8.44 7.61
C THR A 170 4.82 9.46 7.16
N ALA A 171 4.44 10.50 6.43
CA ALA A 171 5.34 11.58 6.03
C ALA A 171 5.95 12.33 7.22
N GLN A 172 5.16 12.54 8.29
CA GLN A 172 5.65 13.16 9.52
C GLN A 172 6.68 12.28 10.24
N ILE A 173 6.45 10.95 10.29
CA ILE A 173 7.42 9.99 10.85
C ILE A 173 8.71 10.02 10.01
N ALA A 174 8.59 9.95 8.69
CA ALA A 174 9.74 10.05 7.77
C ALA A 174 10.53 11.35 7.98
N ALA A 175 9.85 12.48 8.13
CA ALA A 175 10.49 13.77 8.39
C ALA A 175 11.26 13.76 9.74
N ALA A 176 10.70 13.14 10.77
CA ALA A 176 11.35 13.02 12.08
C ALA A 176 12.60 12.13 12.07
N LEU A 177 12.67 11.18 11.14
CA LEU A 177 13.80 10.25 10.98
C LEU A 177 14.88 10.75 10.00
N ARG A 178 14.66 11.90 9.36
CA ARG A 178 15.61 12.47 8.39
C ARG A 178 16.95 12.77 9.05
N GLY A 179 18.03 12.26 8.45
CA GLY A 179 19.40 12.48 8.92
C GLY A 179 19.82 11.62 10.11
N VAL A 180 18.95 10.73 10.59
CA VAL A 180 19.27 9.75 11.65
C VAL A 180 19.05 8.30 11.22
N ALA A 181 18.25 8.05 10.18
CA ALA A 181 18.11 6.73 9.59
C ALA A 181 19.44 6.26 8.97
N CYS A 182 19.79 4.99 9.20
CA CYS A 182 20.92 4.34 8.55
C CYS A 182 20.64 4.17 7.04
N GLU A 183 21.70 4.10 6.23
CA GLU A 183 21.59 3.98 4.77
C GLU A 183 20.81 2.73 4.31
N ASP A 184 20.83 1.66 5.11
CA ASP A 184 20.15 0.39 4.88
C ASP A 184 18.71 0.34 5.43
N SER A 185 18.18 1.46 5.94
CA SER A 185 16.81 1.57 6.42
C SER A 185 15.85 2.03 5.31
N LEU A 186 14.63 1.50 5.30
CA LEU A 186 13.51 2.06 4.50
C LEU A 186 13.28 3.56 4.75
N TRP A 187 13.62 4.05 5.94
CA TRP A 187 13.52 5.47 6.31
C TRP A 187 14.65 6.34 5.73
N SER A 188 15.64 5.73 5.07
CA SER A 188 16.67 6.42 4.27
C SER A 188 16.06 6.89 2.94
N LEU A 189 15.05 7.75 3.03
CA LEU A 189 14.42 8.30 1.85
C LEU A 189 15.39 9.25 1.14
N PRO A 190 15.44 9.21 -0.21
CA PRO A 190 16.16 10.22 -0.95
C PRO A 190 15.60 11.60 -0.57
N ALA A 191 16.47 12.61 -0.54
CA ALA A 191 16.01 13.98 -0.33
C ALA A 191 14.92 14.29 -1.36
N ALA A 192 13.78 14.80 -0.90
CA ALA A 192 12.73 15.27 -1.79
C ALA A 192 13.35 16.26 -2.80
N PRO A 193 13.04 16.11 -4.11
CA PRO A 193 13.58 16.99 -5.15
C PRO A 193 13.21 18.46 -4.94
#